data_AF-A0A417EKE5-F1
#
_entry.id   AF-A0A417EKE5-F1
#
_cell.length_a   1.000
_cell.length_b   1.000
_cell.length_c   1.000
_cell.angle_alpha   90.00
_cell.angle_beta   90.00
_cell.angle_gamma   90.00
#
_symmetry.space_group_name_H-M   'P 1'
#
loop_
_entity.id
_entity.type
_entity.pdbx_description
1 polymer ?
#
loop_
_entity_poly.entity_id
_entity_poly.type
_entity_poly.pdbx_seq_one_letter_code
_entity_poly.pdbx_strand_id
1 'polypeptide(L)'
;MKRWNIKITKEAKKDFQQLDNSLKKQVAAGIIKVARAPLPSPHGYGKPLGNKNGKNLTGFFKIKYKGIGIRIVYTLVLADITMNIVVISERDDNYCYDLAFKLYQKYGDKLFENIFFDF
;
A
#
# COMPACT_ATOMS: atom_id res chain seq x y z
N MET A 1 13.33 -1.25 17.46
CA MET A 1 12.90 -2.24 16.44
C MET A 1 12.98 -1.59 15.07
N LYS A 2 13.78 -2.12 14.15
CA LYS A 2 13.99 -1.53 12.81
C LYS A 2 12.76 -1.80 11.94
N ARG A 3 12.29 -0.79 11.21
CA ARG A 3 11.18 -0.89 10.25
C ARG A 3 11.73 -0.88 8.82
N TRP A 4 10.97 -1.41 7.88
CA TRP A 4 11.22 -1.24 6.45
C TRP A 4 11.13 0.23 6.07
N ASN A 5 11.89 0.64 5.06
CA ASN A 5 11.75 1.96 4.46
C ASN A 5 10.35 2.11 3.87
N ILE A 6 9.79 3.30 3.92
CA ILE A 6 8.44 3.55 3.43
C ILE A 6 8.55 4.60 2.34
N LYS A 7 8.17 4.21 1.13
CA LYS A 7 8.07 5.11 0.00
C LYS A 7 6.61 5.24 -0.42
N ILE A 8 6.30 6.26 -1.20
CA ILE A 8 4.93 6.54 -1.63
C ILE A 8 4.89 7.07 -3.06
N THR A 9 3.97 6.52 -3.86
CA THR A 9 3.71 7.02 -5.21
C THR A 9 3.17 8.45 -5.16
N LYS A 10 3.29 9.18 -6.28
CA LYS A 10 2.72 10.54 -6.38
C LYS A 10 1.21 10.54 -6.11
N GLU A 11 0.52 9.52 -6.60
CA GLU A 11 -0.92 9.35 -6.49
C GLU A 11 -1.34 9.08 -5.03
N ALA A 12 -0.75 8.09 -4.37
CA ALA A 12 -1.06 7.82 -2.97
C ALA A 12 -0.70 9.00 -2.05
N LYS A 13 0.35 9.77 -2.37
CA LYS A 13 0.70 10.99 -1.62
C LYS A 13 -0.42 12.03 -1.71
N LYS A 14 -0.99 12.21 -2.90
CA LYS A 14 -2.14 13.11 -3.10
C LYS A 14 -3.36 12.61 -2.32
N ASP A 15 -3.66 11.32 -2.38
CA ASP A 15 -4.78 10.72 -1.63
C ASP A 15 -4.59 10.94 -0.12
N PHE A 16 -3.39 10.69 0.40
CA PHE A 16 -3.05 10.94 1.81
C PHE A 16 -3.25 12.41 2.20
N GLN A 17 -2.84 13.34 1.35
CA GLN A 17 -2.95 14.78 1.60
C GLN A 17 -4.41 15.27 1.65
N GLN A 18 -5.33 14.58 0.97
CA GLN A 18 -6.76 14.93 0.97
C GLN A 18 -7.52 14.45 2.22
N LEU A 19 -6.96 13.49 2.96
CA LEU A 19 -7.56 13.02 4.21
C LEU A 19 -7.60 14.14 5.27
N ASP A 20 -8.60 14.10 6.14
CA ASP A 20 -8.61 14.93 7.33
C ASP A 20 -7.46 14.58 8.29
N ASN A 21 -7.16 15.47 9.24
CA ASN A 21 -6.03 15.32 10.14
C ASN A 21 -6.14 14.10 11.08
N SER A 22 -7.36 13.67 11.43
CA SER A 22 -7.58 12.49 12.27
C SER A 22 -7.28 11.22 11.48
N LEU A 23 -7.82 11.11 10.28
CA LEU A 23 -7.58 9.98 9.39
C LEU A 23 -6.11 9.90 8.96
N LYS A 24 -5.45 11.02 8.66
CA LYS A 24 -4.00 11.06 8.37
C LYS A 24 -3.17 10.41 9.47
N LYS A 25 -3.43 10.77 10.74
CA LYS A 25 -2.71 10.20 11.89
C LYS A 25 -2.92 8.69 11.99
N GLN A 26 -4.16 8.23 11.81
CA GLN A 26 -4.50 6.81 11.90
C GLN A 26 -3.90 5.99 10.74
N VAL A 27 -3.95 6.53 9.52
CA VAL A 27 -3.34 5.93 8.33
C VAL A 27 -1.82 5.87 8.46
N ALA A 28 -1.17 6.96 8.85
CA ALA A 28 0.28 6.97 9.06
C ALA A 28 0.70 5.97 10.15
N ALA A 29 -0.02 5.91 11.27
CA ALA A 29 0.26 4.97 12.35
C ALA A 29 0.14 3.51 11.87
N GLY A 30 -0.87 3.18 11.07
CA GLY A 30 -1.03 1.83 10.52
C GLY A 30 0.03 1.46 9.49
N ILE A 31 0.38 2.38 8.58
CA ILE A 31 1.49 2.21 7.64
C ILE A 31 2.79 1.92 8.41
N ILE A 32 3.11 2.74 9.42
CA ILE A 32 4.31 2.58 10.23
C ILE A 32 4.30 1.25 11.00
N LYS A 33 3.14 0.82 11.49
CA LYS A 33 2.99 -0.49 12.14
C LYS A 33 3.27 -1.64 11.16
N VAL A 34 2.65 -1.60 9.99
CA VAL A 34 2.81 -2.66 8.97
C VAL A 34 4.24 -2.71 8.43
N ALA A 35 4.90 -1.57 8.25
CA ALA A 35 6.30 -1.51 7.83
C ALA A 35 7.28 -2.23 8.77
N ARG A 36 6.88 -2.55 10.01
CA ARG A 36 7.71 -3.39 10.91
C ARG A 36 7.75 -4.85 10.47
N ALA A 37 6.71 -5.34 9.80
CA ALA A 37 6.60 -6.69 9.27
C ALA A 37 5.60 -6.72 8.09
N PRO A 38 5.98 -6.22 6.90
CA PRO A 38 5.03 -5.97 5.82
C PRO A 38 4.78 -7.21 4.94
N LEU A 39 5.52 -8.29 5.16
CA LEU A 39 5.30 -9.60 4.57
C LEU A 39 3.93 -10.17 4.99
N PRO A 40 3.38 -11.15 4.25
CA PRO A 40 2.16 -11.82 4.64
C PRO A 40 2.35 -12.75 5.84
N SER A 41 1.24 -13.18 6.44
CA SER A 41 1.21 -14.21 7.47
C SER A 41 1.92 -15.49 6.99
N PRO A 42 2.70 -16.19 7.84
CA PRO A 42 2.92 -15.93 9.27
C PRO A 42 4.01 -14.89 9.58
N HIS A 43 4.68 -14.34 8.57
CA HIS A 43 5.86 -13.50 8.73
C HIS A 43 5.56 -12.00 8.88
N GLY A 44 4.28 -11.60 8.81
CA GLY A 44 3.90 -10.21 8.98
C GLY A 44 2.40 -9.94 8.84
N TYR A 45 2.08 -8.66 8.67
CA TYR A 45 0.71 -8.16 8.67
C TYR A 45 0.07 -8.09 7.28
N GLY A 46 0.85 -8.28 6.23
CA GLY A 46 0.40 -8.11 4.86
C GLY A 46 -0.73 -9.07 4.47
N LYS A 47 -1.68 -8.56 3.68
CA LYS A 47 -2.73 -9.38 3.08
C LYS A 47 -2.51 -9.39 1.57
N PRO A 48 -2.05 -10.50 0.98
CA PRO A 48 -1.75 -10.54 -0.44
C PRO A 48 -3.02 -10.29 -1.26
N LEU A 49 -2.85 -9.59 -2.36
CA LEU A 49 -3.85 -9.51 -3.43
C LEU A 49 -3.56 -10.59 -4.47
N GLY A 50 -4.58 -10.92 -5.24
CA GLY A 50 -4.48 -11.89 -6.32
C GLY A 50 -5.21 -11.38 -7.56
N ASN A 51 -5.61 -12.31 -8.42
CA ASN A 51 -6.45 -11.97 -9.55
C ASN A 51 -7.90 -11.74 -9.08
N LYS A 52 -8.49 -10.62 -9.52
CA LYS A 52 -9.92 -10.34 -9.35
C LYS A 52 -10.48 -9.75 -10.63
N ASN A 53 -11.48 -10.39 -11.22
CA ASN A 53 -12.14 -9.95 -12.46
C ASN A 53 -11.14 -9.63 -13.59
N GLY A 54 -10.11 -10.47 -13.78
CA GLY A 54 -9.07 -10.29 -14.80
C GLY A 54 -7.94 -9.33 -14.41
N LYS A 55 -8.03 -8.65 -13.27
CA LYS A 55 -6.99 -7.74 -12.77
C LYS A 55 -6.02 -8.50 -11.88
N ASN A 56 -4.90 -8.93 -12.44
CA ASN A 56 -3.87 -9.66 -11.69
C ASN A 56 -3.01 -8.70 -10.86
N LEU A 57 -3.21 -8.72 -9.54
CA LEU A 57 -2.40 -7.96 -8.57
C LEU A 57 -1.56 -8.87 -7.67
N THR A 58 -1.17 -10.04 -8.19
CA THR A 58 -0.20 -10.90 -7.50
C THR A 58 1.09 -10.12 -7.22
N GLY A 59 1.61 -10.21 -6.00
CA GLY A 59 2.75 -9.42 -5.55
C GLY A 59 2.39 -8.11 -4.84
N PHE A 60 1.12 -7.67 -4.93
CA PHE A 60 0.60 -6.56 -4.14
C PHE A 60 0.03 -7.06 -2.82
N PHE A 61 -0.04 -6.16 -1.85
CA PHE A 61 -0.59 -6.41 -0.53
C PHE A 61 -1.55 -5.29 -0.14
N LYS A 62 -2.49 -5.59 0.76
CA LYS A 62 -3.35 -4.57 1.38
C LYS A 62 -3.25 -4.51 2.89
N ILE A 63 -3.45 -3.31 3.43
CA ILE A 63 -3.72 -3.05 4.84
C ILE A 63 -5.24 -2.90 5.02
N LYS A 64 -5.82 -3.67 5.92
CA LYS A 64 -7.24 -3.57 6.30
C LYS A 64 -7.36 -2.95 7.69
N TYR A 65 -7.81 -1.70 7.75
CA TYR A 65 -8.13 -1.05 9.01
C TYR A 65 -9.54 -1.42 9.47
N LYS A 66 -9.66 -1.84 10.73
CA LYS A 66 -10.97 -1.91 11.41
C LYS A 66 -11.40 -0.47 11.77
N GLY A 67 -12.69 -0.16 11.64
CA GLY A 67 -13.25 1.12 12.08
C GLY A 67 -13.14 2.31 11.10
N ILE A 68 -12.01 2.56 10.43
CA ILE A 68 -11.80 3.88 9.78
C ILE A 68 -12.22 4.00 8.31
N GLY A 69 -12.72 2.93 7.69
CA GLY A 69 -13.18 3.02 6.31
C GLY A 69 -12.09 3.25 5.25
N ILE A 70 -10.81 3.03 5.53
CA ILE A 70 -9.70 3.18 4.57
C ILE A 70 -9.04 1.83 4.26
N ARG A 71 -8.60 1.65 3.01
CA ARG A 71 -7.74 0.57 2.51
C ARG A 71 -6.48 1.16 1.91
N ILE A 72 -5.37 0.45 2.08
CA ILE A 72 -4.08 0.84 1.52
C ILE A 72 -3.53 -0.34 0.74
N VAL A 73 -3.04 -0.10 -0.47
CA VAL A 73 -2.34 -1.09 -1.27
C VAL A 73 -0.87 -0.72 -1.34
N TYR A 74 0.00 -1.71 -1.21
CA TYR A 74 1.44 -1.54 -1.27
C TYR A 74 2.12 -2.72 -1.96
N THR A 75 3.36 -2.50 -2.37
CA THR A 75 4.29 -3.50 -2.92
C THR A 75 5.57 -3.53 -2.07
N LEU A 76 6.39 -4.56 -2.28
CA LEU A 76 7.62 -4.77 -1.54
C LEU A 76 8.82 -4.80 -2.48
N VAL A 77 9.90 -4.15 -2.05
CA VAL A 77 11.24 -4.25 -2.65
C VAL A 77 12.11 -4.97 -1.65
N LEU A 78 12.27 -6.29 -1.82
CA LEU A 78 12.91 -7.14 -0.81
C LEU A 78 14.40 -6.81 -0.64
N ALA A 79 15.11 -6.53 -1.74
CA ALA A 79 16.53 -6.20 -1.73
C ALA A 79 16.82 -4.92 -0.91
N ASP A 80 15.92 -3.93 -1.02
CA ASP A 80 16.06 -2.63 -0.34
C ASP A 80 15.30 -2.55 0.99
N ILE A 81 14.64 -3.63 1.42
CA ILE A 81 13.81 -3.67 2.62
C ILE A 81 12.83 -2.47 2.61
N THR A 82 12.15 -2.28 1.49
CA THR A 82 11.30 -1.11 1.21
C THR A 82 9.85 -1.51 0.94
N MET A 83 8.92 -0.76 1.52
CA MET A 83 7.48 -0.87 1.34
C MET A 83 6.98 0.35 0.56
N ASN A 84 6.53 0.14 -0.67
CA ASN A 84 6.02 1.19 -1.54
C ASN A 84 4.51 1.31 -1.36
N ILE A 85 4.01 2.41 -0.80
CA ILE A 85 2.58 2.71 -0.74
C ILE A 85 2.11 3.15 -2.13
N VAL A 86 1.17 2.39 -2.69
CA VAL A 86 0.70 2.54 -4.07
C VAL A 86 -0.67 3.23 -4.15
N VAL A 87 -1.62 2.84 -3.29
CA VAL A 87 -2.99 3.41 -3.23
C VAL A 87 -3.38 3.64 -1.78
N ILE A 88 -4.07 4.75 -1.51
CA ILE A 88 -4.82 4.98 -0.27
C ILE A 88 -6.24 5.37 -0.69
N SER A 89 -7.23 4.54 -0.35
CA SER A 89 -8.61 4.78 -0.78
C SER A 89 -9.62 4.39 0.28
N GLU A 90 -10.86 4.82 0.11
CA GLU A 90 -11.97 4.43 0.97
C GLU A 90 -12.31 2.94 0.88
N ARG A 91 -13.24 2.49 1.75
CA ARG A 91 -13.63 1.10 1.94
C ARG A 91 -14.55 0.61 0.82
N ASP A 92 -14.05 0.63 -0.41
CA ASP A 92 -14.54 -0.19 -1.52
C ASP A 92 -13.40 -1.08 -2.07
N ASP A 93 -13.53 -2.40 -1.94
CA ASP A 93 -12.50 -3.34 -2.40
C ASP A 93 -12.43 -3.39 -3.94
N ASN A 94 -13.52 -3.17 -4.66
CA ASN A 94 -13.50 -3.16 -6.13
C ASN A 94 -12.78 -1.90 -6.62
N TYR A 95 -13.15 -0.74 -6.09
CA TYR A 95 -12.51 0.53 -6.44
C TYR A 95 -11.01 0.54 -6.11
N CYS A 96 -10.63 0.03 -4.94
CA CYS A 96 -9.23 -0.06 -4.52
C CYS A 96 -8.39 -0.96 -5.45
N TYR A 97 -8.96 -2.10 -5.88
CA TYR A 97 -8.34 -2.98 -6.88
C TYR A 97 -8.18 -2.29 -8.23
N ASP A 98 -9.20 -1.55 -8.68
CA ASP A 98 -9.19 -0.85 -9.95
C ASP A 98 -8.12 0.25 -9.98
N LEU A 99 -7.98 1.01 -8.89
CA LEU A 99 -6.91 2.01 -8.75
C LEU A 99 -5.52 1.37 -8.76
N ALA A 100 -5.33 0.29 -8.01
CA ALA A 100 -4.04 -0.40 -7.96
C ALA A 100 -3.67 -0.97 -9.33
N PHE A 101 -4.62 -1.55 -10.05
CA PHE A 101 -4.39 -2.08 -11.39
C PHE A 101 -4.08 -0.98 -12.40
N LYS A 102 -4.78 0.16 -12.35
CA LYS A 102 -4.45 1.33 -13.19
C LYS A 102 -3.03 1.82 -12.96
N LEU A 103 -2.59 1.88 -11.70
CA LEU A 103 -1.20 2.25 -11.39
C LEU A 103 -0.21 1.19 -11.86
N TYR A 104 -0.56 -0.09 -11.78
CA TYR A 104 0.27 -1.14 -12.34
C TYR A 104 0.38 -1.06 -13.86
N GLN A 105 -0.71 -0.76 -14.58
CA GLN A 105 -0.65 -0.50 -16.01
C GLN A 105 0.23 0.71 -16.36
N LYS A 106 0.25 1.73 -15.50
CA LYS A 106 1.04 2.94 -15.71
C LYS A 106 2.54 2.75 -15.45
N TYR A 107 2.89 2.12 -14.33
CA TYR A 107 4.28 2.04 -13.87
C TYR A 107 4.92 0.70 -14.18
N GLY A 108 4.13 -0.36 -14.41
CA GLY A 108 4.61 -1.73 -14.56
C GLY A 108 5.43 -2.17 -13.37
N ASP A 109 6.54 -2.84 -13.66
CA ASP A 109 7.41 -3.42 -12.64
C ASP A 109 8.15 -2.37 -11.79
N LYS A 110 8.14 -1.10 -12.20
CA LYS A 110 8.69 0.02 -11.40
C LYS A 110 8.01 0.16 -10.03
N LEU A 111 6.79 -0.36 -9.86
CA LEU A 111 6.14 -0.42 -8.54
C LEU A 111 6.90 -1.30 -7.54
N PHE A 112 7.78 -2.18 -8.02
CA PHE A 112 8.61 -3.08 -7.22
C PHE A 112 10.07 -2.60 -7.13
N GLU A 113 10.34 -1.33 -7.47
CA GLU A 113 11.65 -0.69 -7.35
C GLU A 113 11.63 0.43 -6.30
N ASN A 114 12.78 0.75 -5.72
CA ASN A 114 12.93 1.82 -4.72
C ASN A 114 13.16 3.20 -5.37
N ILE A 115 12.19 3.67 -6.17
CA ILE A 115 12.30 4.92 -6.96
C ILE A 115 11.34 6.03 -6.52
N PHE A 116 10.45 5.75 -5.57
CA PHE A 116 9.39 6.66 -5.17
C PHE A 116 9.81 7.60 -4.02
N PHE A 117 8.94 8.55 -3.71
CA PHE A 117 9.19 9.57 -2.69
C PHE A 117 9.19 8.97 -1.29
N ASP A 118 9.93 9.57 -0.36
CA ASP A 118 9.78 9.26 1.06
C ASP A 118 8.37 9.60 1.55
N PHE A 119 7.83 8.74 2.41
CA PHE A 119 6.53 8.90 3.06
C PHE A 119 6.60 9.87 4.25
#